data_AF-A0A924AB60-F1
#
_entry.id   AF-A0A924AB60-F1
#
_cell.length_a   1.000
_cell.length_b   1.000
_cell.length_c   1.000
_cell.angle_alpha   90.00
_cell.angle_beta   90.00
_cell.angle_gamma   90.00
#
_symmetry.space_group_name_H-M   'P 1'
#
loop_
_entity.id
_entity.type
_entity.pdbx_description
1 polymer ?
#
loop_
_entity_poly.entity_id
_entity_poly.type
_entity_poly.pdbx_seq_one_letter_code
_entity_poly.pdbx_strand_id
1 'polypeptide(L)'
;MSLFVKKPIDSLMAESADAGKGMKRTLSAGSLVALGIGAIIGAGLFVRTAMAAAENAGPSVTIGFILAAVGCALAGLCYAELSSSIPISGSA
;
A
#
# COMPACT_ATOMS: atom_id res chain seq x y z
N MET A 1 32.26 -0.45 3.09
CA MET A 1 30.88 -0.98 3.00
C MET A 1 29.92 0.14 3.33
N SER A 2 29.24 0.70 2.33
CA SER A 2 28.35 1.85 2.50
C SER A 2 26.94 1.39 2.86
N LEU A 3 26.62 1.32 4.16
CA LEU A 3 25.31 0.86 4.65
C LEU A 3 24.13 1.82 4.36
N PHE A 4 24.40 3.09 4.03
CA PHE A 4 23.38 4.15 3.92
C PHE A 4 23.33 4.83 2.55
N VAL A 5 23.67 4.11 1.47
CA VAL A 5 23.53 4.66 0.11
C VAL A 5 22.06 4.81 -0.23
N LYS A 6 21.64 6.03 -0.56
CA LYS A 6 20.30 6.35 -1.06
C LYS A 6 20.34 6.37 -2.59
N LYS A 7 19.34 5.77 -3.24
CA LYS A 7 19.18 5.89 -4.70
C LYS A 7 18.70 7.33 -5.01
N PRO A 8 19.39 8.08 -5.88
CA PRO A 8 18.99 9.44 -6.21
C PRO A 8 17.66 9.43 -6.98
N ILE A 9 16.80 10.41 -6.70
CA ILE A 9 15.46 10.52 -7.31
C ILE A 9 15.55 10.66 -8.83
N ASP A 10 16.52 11.41 -9.34
CA ASP A 10 16.75 11.58 -10.78
C ASP A 10 17.03 10.24 -11.49
N SER A 11 17.74 9.33 -10.83
CA SER A 11 18.00 7.98 -11.37
C SER A 11 16.73 7.13 -11.38
N LEU A 12 15.86 7.27 -10.38
CA LEU A 12 14.57 6.58 -10.34
C LEU A 12 13.62 7.10 -11.42
N MET A 13 13.57 8.42 -11.62
CA MET A 13 12.78 9.04 -12.67
C MET A 13 13.26 8.60 -14.07
N ALA A 14 14.58 8.56 -14.30
CA ALA A 14 15.15 8.09 -15.55
C ALA A 14 14.81 6.61 -15.83
N GLU A 15 14.93 5.72 -14.83
CA GLU A 15 14.59 4.30 -14.92
C GLU A 15 13.09 4.09 -15.20
N SER A 16 12.23 4.94 -14.63
CA SER A 16 10.78 4.92 -14.91
C SER A 16 10.40 5.48 -16.27
N ALA A 17 11.22 6.36 -16.84
CA ALA A 17 11.00 7.04 -18.12
C ALA A 17 11.57 6.28 -19.33
N ASP A 18 12.35 5.21 -19.11
CA ASP A 18 12.93 4.37 -20.15
C ASP A 18 11.81 3.70 -20.99
N ALA A 19 11.43 4.40 -22.06
CA ALA A 19 10.22 4.23 -22.84
C ALA A 19 10.18 2.96 -23.71
N GLY A 20 11.22 2.11 -23.65
CA GLY A 20 11.29 0.85 -24.41
C GLY A 20 10.41 -0.29 -23.85
N LYS A 21 9.89 -0.15 -22.63
CA LYS A 21 9.07 -1.18 -21.93
C LYS A 21 7.81 -0.63 -21.21
N GLY A 22 7.38 0.59 -21.52
CA GLY A 22 6.26 1.24 -20.82
C GLY A 22 4.88 0.69 -21.19
N MET A 23 4.05 0.37 -20.19
CA MET A 23 2.63 0.04 -20.40
C MET A 23 1.81 1.29 -20.77
N LYS A 24 0.77 1.11 -21.61
CA LYS A 24 -0.22 2.15 -21.87
C LYS A 24 -0.94 2.50 -20.56
N ARG A 25 -1.03 3.79 -20.23
CA ARG A 25 -1.80 4.27 -19.07
C ARG A 25 -3.29 4.18 -19.35
N THR A 26 -3.90 3.05 -18.97
CA THR A 26 -5.34 2.78 -19.14
C THR A 26 -6.12 2.79 -17.83
N LEU A 27 -5.41 2.79 -16.69
CA LEU A 27 -6.01 2.70 -15.37
C LEU A 27 -6.53 4.06 -14.90
N SER A 28 -7.84 4.14 -14.64
CA SER A 28 -8.49 5.32 -14.07
C SER A 28 -8.48 5.27 -12.54
N ALA A 29 -8.85 6.38 -11.87
CA ALA A 29 -8.92 6.44 -10.41
C ALA A 29 -9.79 5.33 -9.80
N GLY A 30 -10.95 5.03 -10.41
CA GLY A 30 -11.82 3.95 -9.94
C GLY A 30 -11.18 2.57 -10.09
N SER A 31 -10.47 2.34 -11.19
CA SER A 31 -9.72 1.10 -11.43
C SER A 31 -8.56 0.92 -10.43
N LEU A 32 -7.88 2.01 -10.06
CA LEU A 32 -6.82 2.02 -9.03
C LEU A 32 -7.39 1.73 -7.63
N VAL A 33 -8.55 2.29 -7.28
CA VAL A 33 -9.22 1.98 -6.00
C VAL A 33 -9.65 0.51 -5.96
N ALA A 34 -10.24 0.00 -7.04
CA ALA A 34 -10.62 -1.42 -7.13
C ALA A 34 -9.40 -2.36 -7.01
N LEU A 35 -8.27 -2.00 -7.64
CA LEU A 35 -7.01 -2.71 -7.50
C LEU A 35 -6.53 -2.74 -6.05
N GLY A 36 -6.59 -1.60 -5.35
CA GLY A 36 -6.23 -1.50 -3.92
C GLY A 36 -7.12 -2.37 -3.03
N ILE A 37 -8.44 -2.32 -3.22
CA ILE A 37 -9.38 -3.16 -2.46
C ILE A 37 -9.07 -4.65 -2.69
N GLY A 38 -8.85 -5.05 -3.94
CA GLY A 38 -8.50 -6.43 -4.29
C GLY A 38 -7.17 -6.89 -3.68
N ALA A 39 -6.19 -6.00 -3.57
CA ALA A 39 -4.91 -6.30 -2.94
C ALA A 39 -5.02 -6.43 -1.40
N ILE A 40 -5.94 -5.70 -0.76
CA ILE A 40 -6.11 -5.68 0.70
C ILE A 40 -7.01 -6.83 1.20
N ILE A 41 -8.13 -7.09 0.53
CA ILE A 41 -9.08 -8.15 0.90
C ILE A 41 -8.58 -9.50 0.38
N GLY A 42 -7.44 -9.95 0.90
CA GLY A 42 -6.89 -11.28 0.64
C GLY A 42 -7.43 -12.35 1.58
N ALA A 43 -6.96 -13.60 1.41
CA ALA A 43 -7.31 -14.74 2.26
C ALA A 43 -7.01 -14.48 3.76
N GLY A 44 -6.03 -13.64 4.06
CA GLY A 44 -5.66 -13.25 5.42
C GLY A 44 -6.79 -12.58 6.18
N LEU A 45 -7.65 -11.77 5.54
CA LEU A 45 -8.72 -11.06 6.24
C LEU A 45 -9.75 -12.04 6.80
N PHE A 46 -10.11 -13.09 6.06
CA PHE A 46 -11.10 -14.09 6.47
C PHE A 46 -10.62 -15.03 7.58
N VAL A 47 -9.33 -15.35 7.61
CA VAL A 47 -8.78 -16.27 8.62
C VAL A 47 -8.32 -15.52 9.87
N ARG A 48 -7.66 -14.36 9.70
CA ARG A 48 -7.06 -13.61 10.82
C ARG A 48 -8.10 -12.87 11.64
N THR A 49 -9.20 -12.41 11.06
CA THR A 49 -10.32 -11.84 11.84
C THR A 49 -10.92 -12.89 12.77
N ALA A 50 -11.15 -14.12 12.28
CA ALA A 50 -11.67 -15.21 13.09
C ALA A 50 -10.74 -15.59 14.25
N MET A 51 -9.43 -15.73 13.99
CA MET A 51 -8.43 -15.93 15.05
C MET A 51 -8.38 -14.78 16.06
N ALA A 52 -8.41 -13.53 15.58
CA ALA A 52 -8.39 -12.35 16.47
C ALA A 52 -9.63 -12.29 17.37
N ALA A 53 -10.80 -12.66 16.84
CA ALA A 53 -12.03 -12.76 17.62
C ALA A 53 -11.99 -13.93 18.61
N ALA A 54 -11.53 -15.11 18.20
CA ALA A 54 -11.55 -16.31 19.04
C ALA A 54 -10.52 -16.27 20.18
N GLU A 55 -9.29 -15.81 19.91
CA GLU A 55 -8.16 -15.96 20.84
C GLU A 55 -7.75 -14.66 21.56
N ASN A 56 -8.07 -13.49 21.00
CA ASN A 56 -7.51 -12.22 21.51
C ASN A 56 -8.57 -11.26 22.07
N ALA A 57 -9.59 -10.90 21.27
CA ALA A 57 -10.49 -9.79 21.59
C ALA A 57 -11.93 -10.20 21.89
N GLY A 58 -12.36 -11.41 21.52
CA GLY A 58 -13.74 -11.84 21.72
C GLY A 58 -14.75 -10.92 21.00
N PRO A 59 -15.89 -10.60 21.63
CA PRO A 59 -16.90 -9.67 21.09
C PRO A 59 -16.35 -8.25 20.81
N SER A 60 -15.26 -7.86 21.46
CA SER A 60 -14.65 -6.52 21.35
C SER A 60 -13.72 -6.37 20.15
N VAL A 61 -13.61 -7.40 19.29
CA VAL A 61 -12.74 -7.39 18.10
C VAL A 61 -13.04 -6.21 17.16
N THR A 62 -14.30 -5.76 17.11
CA THR A 62 -14.72 -4.59 16.32
C THR A 62 -14.04 -3.30 16.77
N ILE A 63 -13.90 -3.08 18.09
CA ILE A 63 -13.20 -1.91 18.65
C ILE A 63 -11.71 -1.98 18.28
N GLY A 64 -11.12 -3.16 18.35
CA GLY A 64 -9.73 -3.38 17.92
C GLY A 64 -9.51 -3.06 16.44
N PHE A 65 -10.43 -3.48 15.57
CA PHE A 65 -10.37 -3.15 14.13
C PHE A 65 -10.55 -1.66 13.85
N ILE A 66 -11.38 -0.95 14.61
CA ILE A 66 -11.51 0.50 14.48
C ILE A 66 -10.18 1.19 14.80
N LEU A 67 -9.53 0.80 15.90
CA LEU A 67 -8.24 1.35 16.28
C LEU A 67 -7.15 1.03 15.23
N ALA A 68 -7.12 -0.20 14.74
CA ALA A 68 -6.21 -0.61 13.67
C ALA A 68 -6.49 0.17 12.37
N ALA A 69 -7.75 0.41 12.02
CA ALA A 69 -8.13 1.18 10.83
C ALA A 69 -7.63 2.63 10.91
N VAL A 70 -7.66 3.26 12.08
CA VAL A 70 -7.08 4.60 12.28
C VAL A 70 -5.57 4.59 12.04
N GLY A 71 -4.85 3.59 12.58
CA GLY A 71 -3.42 3.43 12.33
C GLY A 71 -3.09 3.23 10.84
N CYS A 72 -3.85 2.38 10.16
CA CYS A 72 -3.72 2.15 8.72
C CYS A 72 -4.04 3.41 7.90
N ALA A 73 -5.02 4.23 8.31
CA ALA A 73 -5.35 5.48 7.62
C ALA A 73 -4.20 6.49 7.69
N LEU A 74 -3.56 6.62 8.86
CA LEU A 74 -2.39 7.49 9.02
C LEU A 74 -1.21 7.02 8.16
N ALA A 75 -0.92 5.71 8.16
CA ALA A 75 0.10 5.16 7.27
C ALA A 75 -0.27 5.38 5.79
N GLY A 76 -1.53 5.15 5.42
CA GLY A 76 -2.03 5.37 4.07
C GLY A 76 -1.85 6.81 3.59
N LEU A 77 -2.01 7.80 4.45
CA LEU A 77 -1.73 9.21 4.14
C LEU A 77 -0.25 9.45 3.83
N CYS A 78 0.66 8.89 4.61
CA CYS A 78 2.10 8.97 4.34
C CYS A 78 2.46 8.32 2.99
N TYR A 79 1.86 7.16 2.69
CA TYR A 79 2.04 6.48 1.41
C TYR A 79 1.46 7.28 0.23
N ALA A 80 0.35 7.98 0.44
CA ALA A 80 -0.25 8.85 -0.58
C ALA A 80 0.64 10.07 -0.87
N GLU A 81 1.22 10.70 0.15
CA GLU A 81 2.14 11.83 -0.02
C GLU A 81 3.39 11.43 -0.81
N LEU A 82 3.97 10.27 -0.48
CA LEU A 82 5.13 9.73 -1.18
C LEU A 82 4.81 9.37 -2.63
N SER A 83 3.67 8.72 -2.88
CA SER A 83 3.22 8.35 -4.23
C SER A 83 2.91 9.57 -5.10
N SER A 84 2.45 10.68 -4.50
CA SER A 84 2.24 11.94 -5.22
C SER A 84 3.55 12.67 -5.52
N SER A 85 4.57 12.52 -4.68
CA SER A 85 5.87 13.19 -4.84
C SER A 85 6.81 12.45 -5.78
N ILE A 86 6.68 11.11 -5.87
CA ILE A 86 7.54 10.24 -6.68
C ILE A 86 6.66 9.30 -7.50
N PRO A 87 6.11 9.76 -8.66
CA PRO A 87 5.13 9.01 -9.44
C PRO A 87 5.79 7.94 -10.33
N ILE A 88 6.49 6.99 -9.70
CA ILE A 88 7.16 5.86 -10.34
C ILE A 88 6.39 4.57 -10.07
N SER A 89 6.46 3.61 -10.98
CA SER A 89 5.98 2.25 -10.73
C SER A 89 6.92 1.54 -9.75
N GLY A 90 6.64 1.65 -8.46
CA GLY A 90 7.32 0.96 -7.37
C GLY A 90 6.42 0.91 -6.14
N SER A 91 6.65 -0.05 -5.24
CA SER A 91 6.14 0.09 -3.88
C SER A 91 6.98 1.16 -3.19
N ALA A 92 6.32 2.10 -2.52
CA ALA A 92 6.95 2.91 -1.50
C ALA A 92 7.63 2.03 -0.43
#